data_AF-A0A3B8VIL4-F1
#
_entry.id   AF-A0A3B8VIL4-F1
#
_cell.length_a   1.000
_cell.length_b   1.000
_cell.length_c   1.000
_cell.angle_alpha   90.00
_cell.angle_beta   90.00
_cell.angle_gamma   90.00
#
_symmetry.space_group_name_H-M   'P 1'
#
loop_
_entity.id
_entity.type
_entity.pdbx_description
1 polymer ?
#
loop_
_entity_poly.entity_id
_entity_poly.type
_entity_poly.pdbx_seq_one_letter_code
_entity_poly.pdbx_strand_id
1 'polypeptide(L)' 'MESKLGSPASVVKNLLAESWLEERSGRELSVHSELTDEDGKVFAQGSASLVVLSQEQIDRMGVGA' A
#
# COMPACT_ATOMS: atom_id res chain seq x y z
N MET A 1 6.98 -3.01 6.65
CA MET A 1 6.37 -1.84 6.00
C MET A 1 7.34 -0.69 6.18
N GLU A 2 7.64 0.00 5.09
CA GLU A 2 8.46 1.22 5.12
C GLU A 2 7.68 2.35 4.47
N SER A 3 7.85 3.56 4.98
CA SER A 3 7.24 4.75 4.40
C SER A 3 8.20 5.93 4.46
N LYS A 4 8.21 6.72 3.39
CA LYS A 4 8.98 7.95 3.27
C LYS A 4 8.02 9.10 3.05
N LEU A 5 7.98 10.03 4.00
CA LEU A 5 7.18 11.24 3.92
C LEU A 5 8.00 12.33 3.25
N GLY A 6 7.57 12.79 2.07
CA GLY A 6 8.28 13.78 1.26
C GLY A 6 7.91 15.21 1.61
N SER A 7 6.62 15.49 1.84
CA SER A 7 6.16 16.83 2.24
C SER A 7 4.81 16.78 2.95
N PRO A 8 4.51 17.77 3.81
CA PRO A 8 3.20 17.84 4.46
C PRO A 8 2.11 18.14 3.43
N ALA A 9 0.98 17.45 3.55
CA ALA A 9 -0.26 17.78 2.85
C ALA A 9 -1.17 18.59 3.76
N SER A 10 -1.86 19.58 3.21
CA SER A 10 -2.91 20.31 3.94
C SER A 10 -4.09 19.38 4.24
N VAL A 11 -4.75 19.60 5.37
CA VAL A 11 -6.02 18.92 5.68
C VAL A 11 -7.04 19.26 4.59
N VAL A 12 -7.88 18.29 4.20
CA VAL A 12 -8.87 18.39 3.10
C VAL A 12 -8.26 18.38 1.68
N LYS A 13 -6.92 18.40 1.53
CA LYS A 13 -6.31 18.22 0.21
C LYS A 13 -6.60 16.80 -0.29
N ASN A 14 -7.15 16.71 -1.50
CA ASN A 14 -7.30 15.44 -2.20
C ASN A 14 -5.93 14.99 -2.73
N LEU A 15 -5.60 13.73 -2.47
CA LEU A 15 -4.42 13.07 -3.00
C LEU A 15 -4.87 11.80 -3.71
N LEU A 16 -4.17 11.46 -4.78
CA LEU A 16 -4.31 10.19 -5.46
C LEU A 16 -3.39 9.18 -4.78
N ALA A 17 -3.95 8.04 -4.38
CA ALA A 17 -3.19 6.92 -3.84
C ALA A 17 -3.09 5.85 -4.92
N GLU A 18 -1.89 5.68 -5.48
CA GLU A 18 -1.62 4.64 -6.46
C GLU A 18 -0.76 3.56 -5.83
N SER A 19 -0.98 2.32 -6.24
CA SER A 19 -0.21 1.19 -5.77
C SER A 19 -0.04 0.19 -6.89
N TRP A 20 1.15 -0.38 -6.99
CA TRP A 20 1.45 -1.38 -7.99
C TRP A 20 2.26 -2.52 -7.38
N LEU A 21 2.09 -3.69 -7.98
CA LEU A 21 2.81 -4.89 -7.61
C LEU A 21 4.23 -4.79 -8.20
N GLU A 22 5.24 -4.79 -7.33
CA GLU A 22 6.65 -4.83 -7.72
C GLU A 22 7.08 -6.28 -8.01
N GLU A 23 6.77 -7.17 -7.07
CA GLU A 23 7.20 -8.57 -7.15
C GLU A 23 6.17 -9.50 -6.52
N ARG A 24 6.09 -10.72 -7.07
CA ARG A 24 5.37 -11.83 -6.45
C ARG A 24 6.28 -13.05 -6.35
N SER A 25 6.47 -13.52 -5.11
CA SER A 25 7.15 -14.78 -4.80
C SER A 25 6.19 -15.73 -4.11
N GLY A 26 5.57 -16.62 -4.89
CA GLY A 26 4.55 -17.55 -4.40
C GLY A 26 3.32 -16.83 -3.82
N ARG A 27 3.25 -16.77 -2.48
CA ARG A 27 2.17 -16.11 -1.72
C ARG A 27 2.57 -14.73 -1.20
N GLU A 28 3.84 -14.37 -1.28
CA GLU A 28 4.34 -13.07 -0.87
C GLU A 28 4.24 -12.08 -2.04
N LEU A 29 3.74 -10.88 -1.75
CA LEU A 29 3.59 -9.78 -2.69
C LEU A 29 4.35 -8.57 -2.15
N SER A 30 5.26 -8.05 -2.94
CA SER A 30 5.89 -6.75 -2.68
C SER A 30 5.10 -5.68 -3.43
N VAL A 31 4.57 -4.71 -2.70
CA VAL A 31 3.77 -3.61 -3.24
C VAL A 31 4.51 -2.30 -2.97
N HIS A 32 4.57 -1.46 -3.99
CA HIS A 32 4.97 -0.06 -3.86
C HIS A 32 3.73 0.82 -3.99
N SER A 33 3.71 1.92 -3.25
CA SER A 33 2.62 2.88 -3.27
C SER A 33 3.13 4.31 -3.23
N GLU A 34 2.42 5.20 -3.89
CA GLU A 34 2.66 6.63 -3.86
C GLU A 34 1.38 7.40 -3.54
N LEU A 35 1.57 8.53 -2.83
CA LEU A 35 0.54 9.56 -2.66
C LEU A 35 0.96 10.78 -3.47
N THR A 36 0.18 11.13 -4.49
CA THR A 36 0.42 12.25 -5.40
C THR A 36 -0.72 13.26 -5.37
N ASP A 37 -0.48 14.50 -5.77
CA ASP A 37 -1.56 15.44 -6.11
C ASP A 37 -1.84 15.49 -7.62
N GLU A 38 -2.80 16.33 -8.02
CA GLU A 38 -3.20 16.51 -9.41
C GLU A 38 -2.08 17.03 -10.33
N ASP A 39 -1.07 17.69 -9.77
CA ASP A 39 0.11 18.18 -10.48
C ASP A 39 1.23 17.11 -10.55
N GLY A 40 0.99 15.91 -10.00
CA GLY A 40 1.96 14.82 -9.95
C GLY A 40 3.02 14.99 -8.86
N LYS A 41 2.85 15.91 -7.91
CA LYS A 41 3.79 16.06 -6.80
C LYS A 41 3.62 14.90 -5.81
N VAL A 42 4.70 14.19 -5.51
CA VAL A 42 4.73 13.11 -4.52
C VAL A 42 4.80 13.67 -3.09
N PHE A 43 3.84 13.26 -2.25
CA PHE A 43 3.76 13.60 -0.83
C PHE A 43 4.31 12.51 0.07
N ALA A 44 4.08 11.25 -0.30
CA ALA A 44 4.62 10.10 0.40
C ALA A 44 4.81 8.93 -0.55
N GLN A 45 5.77 8.07 -0.21
CA GLN A 45 5.98 6.79 -0.85
C GLN A 45 6.01 5.71 0.22
N GLY A 46 5.58 4.51 -0.12
CA GLY A 46 5.53 3.39 0.81
C GLY A 46 5.81 2.08 0.12
N SER A 47 6.33 1.13 0.89
CA SER A 47 6.45 -0.26 0.46
C SER A 47 5.91 -1.19 1.54
N ALA A 48 5.22 -2.23 1.09
CA ALA A 48 4.65 -3.25 1.96
C ALA A 48 4.85 -4.64 1.36
N SER A 49 5.16 -5.60 2.23
CA SER A 49 5.10 -7.02 1.91
C SER A 49 3.78 -7.57 2.43
N LEU A 50 2.97 -8.12 1.53
CA LEU A 50 1.69 -8.73 1.82
C LEU A 50 1.80 -10.25 1.63
N VAL A 51 0.99 -11.00 2.38
CA VAL A 51 0.90 -12.46 2.24
C VAL A 51 -0.54 -12.83 1.89
N VAL A 52 -0.71 -13.56 0.78
CA VAL A 52 -2.00 -14.12 0.39
C VAL A 52 -2.32 -15.32 1.29
N LEU A 53 -3.39 -15.20 2.07
CA LEU A 53 -3.87 -16.24 2.96
C LEU A 53 -4.77 -17.24 2.22
N SER A 54 -4.75 -18.51 2.64
CA SER A 54 -5.77 -19.48 2.25
C SER A 54 -7.06 -19.27 3.05
N GLN A 55 -8.17 -19.85 2.58
CA GLN A 55 -9.45 -19.77 3.29
C GLN A 55 -9.36 -20.33 4.73
N GLU A 56 -8.70 -21.48 4.91
CA GLU A 56 -8.48 -22.07 6.25
C GLU A 56 -7.75 -21.10 7.19
N GLN A 57 -6.76 -20.36 6.67
CA GLN A 57 -6.03 -19.37 7.46
C GLN A 57 -6.90 -18.18 7.82
N ILE A 58 -7.74 -17.71 6.88
CA ILE A 58 -8.70 -16.62 7.10
C ILE A 58 -9.71 -17.02 8.19
N ASP A 59 -10.30 -18.21 8.08
CA ASP A 59 -11.30 -18.73 9.02
C ASP A 59 -10.70 -18.88 10.43
N ARG A 60 -9.48 -19.42 10.53
CA ARG A 60 -8.77 -19.57 11.81
C ARG A 60 -8.42 -18.23 12.45
N MET A 61 -8.08 -17.23 11.66
CA MET A 61 -7.71 -15.90 12.14
C MET A 61 -8.91 -14.99 12.38
N GLY A 62 -10.10 -15.36 11.90
CA GLY A 62 -11.31 -14.55 12.01
C GLY A 62 -11.22 -13.22 11.25
N VAL A 63 -10.41 -13.16 10.18
CA VAL A 63 -10.15 -11.95 9.38
C VAL A 63 -10.91 -11.96 8.04
N GLY A 64 -11.92 -12.81 7.91
CA GLY A 64 -12.80 -12.84 6.75
C GLY A 64 -13.68 -11.59 6.69
N ALA A 65 -13.88 -11.09 5.48
CA ALA A 65 -14.81 -9.99 5.19
C ALA A 65 -16.28 -10.46 5.28
#